data_AF-A0A9D8VZH2-F1
#
_entry.id   AF-A0A9D8VZH2-F1
#
_cell.length_a   1.000
_cell.length_b   1.000
_cell.length_c   1.000
_cell.angle_alpha   90.00
_cell.angle_beta   90.00
_cell.angle_gamma   90.00
#
_symmetry.space_group_name_H-M   'P 1'
#
loop_
_entity.id
_entity.type
_entity.pdbx_description
1 polymer ?
#
loop_
_entity_poly.entity_id
_entity_poly.type
_entity_poly.pdbx_seq_one_letter_code
_entity_poly.pdbx_strand_id
1 'polypeptide(L)'
;MKKFTYGAFGIVAAIAIAGCAPTETETEKAGGETAADEVVEAEPTEPVSFTMDELSCWDLTTSEEDTQAFAATLVYGYVAGAAGQNEQSSDAITAAIGSAMEFCANNPDATAVEAFSQSDE
;
A
#
# COMPACT_ATOMS: atom_id res chain seq x y z
N MET A 1 7.28 1.03 -41.56
CA MET A 1 6.70 -0.08 -42.35
C MET A 1 6.97 -1.39 -41.60
N LYS A 2 5.90 -2.15 -41.30
CA LYS A 2 5.82 -3.62 -41.08
C LYS A 2 6.69 -4.24 -39.96
N LYS A 3 6.23 -5.10 -39.05
CA LYS A 3 4.96 -5.82 -38.79
C LYS A 3 5.11 -6.42 -37.38
N PHE A 4 4.12 -6.26 -36.49
CA PHE A 4 3.95 -7.14 -35.34
C PHE A 4 3.06 -8.31 -35.78
N THR A 5 3.61 -9.52 -35.70
CA THR A 5 2.90 -10.76 -36.00
C THR A 5 2.15 -11.19 -34.74
N TYR A 6 0.82 -11.23 -34.83
CA TYR A 6 -0.06 -11.78 -33.81
C TYR A 6 0.05 -13.31 -33.79
N GLY A 7 0.45 -13.87 -32.65
CA GLY A 7 0.36 -15.30 -32.35
C GLY A 7 -0.79 -15.52 -31.37
N ALA A 8 -1.88 -16.09 -31.87
CA ALA A 8 -3.02 -16.54 -31.10
C ALA A 8 -2.66 -17.78 -30.27
N PHE A 9 -2.86 -17.73 -28.95
CA PHE A 9 -3.04 -18.94 -28.15
C PHE A 9 -4.14 -18.66 -27.12
N GLY A 10 -5.35 -19.07 -27.49
CA GLY A 10 -6.41 -19.27 -26.53
C GLY A 10 -6.11 -20.54 -25.73
N ILE A 11 -6.25 -20.45 -24.42
CA ILE A 11 -6.52 -21.61 -23.58
C ILE A 11 -7.63 -21.20 -22.62
N VAL A 12 -8.81 -21.76 -22.89
CA VAL A 12 -9.91 -21.89 -21.93
C VAL A 12 -9.46 -22.91 -20.89
N ALA A 13 -9.44 -22.55 -19.61
CA ALA A 13 -9.36 -23.53 -18.54
C ALA A 13 -10.27 -23.11 -17.38
N ALA A 14 -11.11 -24.06 -16.99
CA ALA A 14 -12.34 -23.92 -16.26
C ALA A 14 -12.17 -23.54 -14.78
N ILE A 15 -13.12 -22.76 -14.29
CA ILE A 15 -13.41 -22.55 -12.87
C ILE A 15 -13.90 -23.87 -12.28
N ALA A 16 -13.12 -24.44 -11.35
CA ALA A 16 -13.56 -25.54 -10.49
C ALA A 16 -13.45 -25.10 -9.03
N ILE A 17 -14.59 -24.72 -8.46
CA ILE A 17 -14.77 -24.45 -7.03
C ILE A 17 -14.94 -25.81 -6.37
N ALA A 18 -13.83 -26.46 -5.99
CA ALA A 18 -13.87 -27.71 -5.24
C ALA A 18 -13.88 -27.38 -3.74
N GLY A 19 -14.95 -27.81 -3.08
CA GLY A 19 -15.26 -27.50 -1.70
C GLY A 19 -14.19 -27.92 -0.69
N CYS A 20 -14.08 -27.09 0.34
CA CYS A 20 -13.35 -27.39 1.57
C CYS A 20 -14.11 -28.51 2.32
N ALA A 21 -13.48 -29.68 2.46
CA ALA A 21 -13.91 -30.70 3.41
C ALA A 21 -12.93 -30.68 4.59
N PRO A 22 -13.37 -30.49 5.84
CA PRO A 22 -12.51 -30.71 6.99
C PRO A 22 -12.36 -32.22 7.23
N THR A 23 -11.13 -32.72 7.16
CA THR A 23 -10.77 -34.06 7.64
C THR A 23 -10.77 -34.06 9.16
N GLU A 24 -11.63 -34.87 9.77
CA GLU A 24 -11.62 -35.16 11.20
C GLU A 24 -10.50 -36.14 11.57
N THR A 25 -10.18 -36.18 12.87
CA THR A 25 -9.32 -37.14 13.62
C THR A 25 -7.88 -36.63 13.79
N GLU A 26 -7.37 -36.41 15.00
CA GLU A 26 -7.30 -37.37 16.10
C GLU A 26 -7.23 -36.68 17.47
N THR A 27 -8.06 -37.15 18.41
CA THR A 27 -7.93 -36.87 19.84
C THR A 27 -6.84 -37.78 20.40
N GLU A 28 -5.70 -37.23 20.79
CA GLU A 28 -4.78 -37.89 21.72
C GLU A 28 -4.73 -37.10 23.02
N LYS A 29 -5.36 -37.66 24.05
CA LYS A 29 -5.29 -37.19 25.43
C LYS A 29 -4.03 -37.77 26.06
N ALA A 30 -2.98 -36.96 26.20
CA ALA A 30 -1.87 -37.24 27.09
C ALA A 30 -1.79 -36.12 28.13
N GLY A 31 -2.09 -36.48 29.38
CA GLY A 31 -2.03 -35.56 30.51
C GLY A 31 -0.59 -35.13 30.80
N GLY A 32 -0.44 -33.86 31.11
CA GLY A 32 0.72 -33.28 31.75
C GLY A 32 0.25 -32.07 32.54
N GLU A 33 0.53 -32.04 33.84
CA GLU A 33 0.28 -30.91 34.72
C GLU A 33 0.97 -29.66 34.17
N THR A 34 0.22 -28.81 33.49
CA THR A 34 0.65 -27.45 33.14
C THR A 34 0.20 -26.55 34.26
N ALA A 35 1.17 -25.98 34.99
CA ALA A 35 0.96 -24.80 35.81
C ALA A 35 0.07 -23.82 35.02
N ALA A 36 -1.01 -23.36 35.64
CA ALA A 36 -1.89 -22.37 35.07
C ALA A 36 -1.10 -21.06 34.91
N ASP A 37 -0.43 -20.93 33.78
CA ASP A 37 -0.01 -19.63 33.27
C ASP A 37 -1.31 -18.94 32.88
N GLU A 38 -1.70 -17.98 33.70
CA GLU A 38 -2.86 -17.13 33.46
C GLU A 38 -2.56 -16.34 32.18
N VAL A 39 -3.02 -16.87 31.04
CA VAL A 39 -2.99 -16.16 29.76
C VAL A 39 -3.85 -14.93 29.95
N VAL A 40 -3.21 -13.80 30.25
CA VAL A 40 -3.83 -12.49 30.14
C VAL A 40 -4.15 -12.33 28.67
N GLU A 41 -5.40 -12.58 28.28
CA GLU A 41 -5.89 -12.17 26.96
C GLU A 41 -5.71 -10.67 26.88
N ALA A 42 -4.71 -10.24 26.09
CA ALA A 42 -4.59 -8.86 25.71
C ALA A 42 -5.86 -8.50 24.96
N GLU A 43 -6.63 -7.54 25.49
CA GLU A 43 -7.78 -7.02 24.78
C GLU A 43 -7.35 -6.59 23.38
N PRO A 44 -8.18 -6.84 22.34
CA PRO A 44 -7.81 -6.49 20.98
C PRO A 44 -7.54 -4.99 20.91
N THR A 45 -6.27 -4.62 20.75
CA THR A 45 -5.88 -3.27 20.41
C THR A 45 -6.60 -2.90 19.13
N GLU A 46 -7.33 -1.78 19.15
CA GLU A 46 -7.96 -1.16 17.99
C GLU A 46 -6.99 -1.23 16.79
N PRO A 47 -7.47 -1.62 15.59
CA PRO A 47 -6.60 -1.73 14.44
C PRO A 47 -5.98 -0.35 14.15
N VAL A 48 -4.66 -0.31 14.01
CA VAL A 48 -3.95 0.92 13.61
C VAL A 48 -4.43 1.28 12.20
N SER A 49 -5.28 2.30 12.09
CA SER A 49 -5.69 2.86 10.81
C SER A 49 -4.65 3.87 10.35
N PHE A 50 -4.16 3.72 9.13
CA PHE A 50 -3.34 4.72 8.45
C PHE A 50 -4.16 5.32 7.30
N THR A 51 -4.24 6.65 7.25
CA THR A 51 -4.82 7.38 6.12
C THR A 51 -3.74 8.20 5.43
N MET A 52 -3.85 8.39 4.11
CA MET A 52 -2.87 9.17 3.36
C MET A 52 -2.85 10.65 3.77
N ASP A 53 -3.98 11.15 4.28
CA ASP A 53 -4.12 12.53 4.74
C ASP A 53 -3.34 12.84 6.03
N GLU A 54 -2.92 11.81 6.78
CA GLU A 54 -2.16 11.94 8.03
C GLU A 54 -0.64 11.87 7.82
N LEU A 55 -0.17 11.52 6.61
CA LEU A 55 1.26 11.42 6.33
C LEU A 55 1.90 12.82 6.36
N SER A 56 2.85 13.05 7.26
CA SER A 56 3.54 14.33 7.34
C SER A 56 4.66 14.44 6.31
N CYS A 57 5.03 15.68 5.97
CA CYS A 57 6.20 15.98 5.17
C CYS A 57 7.50 15.54 5.85
N TRP A 58 7.55 15.55 7.19
CA TRP A 58 8.65 14.97 7.96
C TRP A 58 8.80 13.47 7.72
N ASP A 59 7.71 12.70 7.78
CA ASP A 59 7.75 11.25 7.56
C ASP A 59 8.23 10.93 6.14
N LEU A 60 7.77 11.71 5.15
CA LEU A 60 8.16 11.52 3.76
C LEU A 60 9.65 11.83 3.52
N THR A 61 10.16 12.92 4.10
CA THR A 61 11.54 13.40 3.83
C THR A 61 12.61 12.68 4.65
N THR A 62 12.24 12.08 5.78
CA THR A 62 13.18 11.38 6.67
C THR A 62 13.13 9.85 6.54
N SER A 63 12.22 9.33 5.72
CA SER A 63 12.20 7.92 5.32
C SER A 63 13.48 7.51 4.57
N GLU A 64 13.78 6.21 4.59
CA GLU A 64 14.85 5.62 3.77
C GLU A 64 14.62 5.94 2.28
N GLU A 65 15.70 6.14 1.53
CA GLU A 65 15.65 6.66 0.15
C GLU A 65 14.76 5.80 -0.78
N ASP A 66 14.84 4.48 -0.68
CA ASP A 66 14.00 3.54 -1.46
C ASP A 66 12.51 3.63 -1.06
N THR A 67 12.23 3.86 0.22
CA THR A 67 10.88 3.98 0.76
C THR A 67 10.28 5.35 0.44
N GLN A 68 11.11 6.39 0.43
CA GLN A 68 10.71 7.77 0.15
C GLN A 68 10.16 7.91 -1.27
N ALA A 69 10.86 7.41 -2.28
CA ALA A 69 10.40 7.49 -3.67
C ALA A 69 9.08 6.74 -3.88
N PHE A 70 8.93 5.58 -3.23
CA PHE A 70 7.69 4.80 -3.25
C PHE A 70 6.54 5.53 -2.56
N ALA A 71 6.76 6.06 -1.36
CA ALA A 71 5.77 6.83 -0.61
C ALA A 71 5.33 8.08 -1.38
N ALA A 72 6.28 8.83 -1.96
CA ALA A 72 5.99 10.00 -2.79
C ALA A 72 5.13 9.65 -4.01
N THR A 73 5.43 8.53 -4.67
CA THR A 73 4.63 8.05 -5.81
C THR A 73 3.21 7.65 -5.38
N LEU A 74 3.05 7.03 -4.20
CA LEU A 74 1.74 6.68 -3.66
C LEU A 74 0.90 7.91 -3.33
N VAL A 75 1.47 8.90 -2.65
CA VAL A 75 0.77 10.15 -2.30
C VAL A 75 0.37 10.89 -3.57
N TYR A 76 1.28 11.01 -4.53
CA TYR A 76 0.96 11.59 -5.83
C TYR A 76 -0.20 10.86 -6.52
N GLY A 77 -0.19 9.53 -6.57
CA GLY A 77 -1.27 8.75 -7.14
C GLY A 77 -2.61 8.91 -6.42
N TYR A 78 -2.59 9.05 -5.09
CA TYR A 78 -3.77 9.34 -4.28
C TYR A 78 -4.38 10.71 -4.63
N VAL A 79 -3.54 11.76 -4.68
CA VAL A 79 -3.99 13.13 -5.02
C VAL A 79 -4.48 13.20 -6.47
N ALA A 80 -3.72 12.67 -7.43
CA ALA A 80 -4.10 12.63 -8.84
C ALA A 80 -5.41 11.85 -9.06
N GLY A 81 -5.57 10.71 -8.37
CA GLY A 81 -6.80 9.92 -8.41
C GLY A 81 -8.00 10.67 -7.84
N ALA A 82 -7.84 11.37 -6.72
CA ALA A 82 -8.88 12.22 -6.14
C ALA A 82 -9.27 13.39 -7.07
N ALA A 83 -8.31 13.93 -7.83
CA ALA A 83 -8.52 14.96 -8.84
C ALA A 83 -9.09 14.44 -10.18
N GLY A 84 -9.24 13.12 -10.34
CA GLY A 84 -9.73 12.51 -11.58
C GLY A 84 -8.71 12.52 -12.73
N GLN A 85 -7.42 12.75 -12.43
CA GLN A 85 -6.34 12.72 -13.40
C GLN A 85 -5.91 11.28 -13.67
N ASN A 86 -6.37 10.74 -14.81
CA ASN A 86 -6.12 9.36 -15.20
C ASN A 86 -4.95 9.22 -16.19
N GLU A 87 -4.48 10.32 -16.76
CA GLU A 87 -3.38 10.33 -17.73
C GLU A 87 -2.09 10.77 -17.05
N GLN A 88 -1.14 9.84 -16.96
CA GLN A 88 0.06 9.92 -16.13
C GLN A 88 1.29 10.07 -17.04
N SER A 89 1.87 11.27 -17.11
CA SER A 89 3.15 11.50 -17.82
C SER A 89 4.32 11.33 -16.84
N SER A 90 5.27 10.45 -17.16
CA SER A 90 6.45 10.22 -16.29
C SER A 90 7.22 11.52 -15.96
N ASP A 91 7.29 12.46 -16.90
CA ASP A 91 7.94 13.75 -16.67
C ASP A 91 7.14 14.62 -15.69
N ALA A 92 5.81 14.62 -15.81
CA ALA A 92 4.92 15.36 -14.91
C ALA A 92 4.95 14.78 -13.48
N ILE A 93 4.97 13.45 -13.35
CA ILE A 93 5.11 12.77 -12.06
C ILE A 93 6.44 13.17 -11.40
N THR A 94 7.53 13.12 -12.16
CA THR A 94 8.87 13.45 -11.63
C THR A 94 8.93 14.91 -11.19
N ALA A 95 8.34 15.83 -11.97
CA ALA A 95 8.27 17.24 -11.62
C ALA A 95 7.42 17.49 -10.35
N ALA A 96 6.25 16.84 -10.25
CA ALA A 96 5.36 16.95 -9.09
C ALA A 96 6.04 16.41 -7.82
N ILE A 97 6.66 15.23 -7.90
CA ILE A 97 7.44 14.66 -6.78
C ILE A 97 8.57 15.60 -6.39
N GLY A 98 9.35 16.12 -7.34
CA GLY A 98 10.43 17.07 -7.06
C GLY A 98 9.93 18.31 -6.31
N SER A 99 8.85 18.93 -6.78
CA SER A 99 8.26 20.12 -6.15
C SER A 99 7.68 19.83 -4.77
N ALA A 100 7.00 18.70 -4.61
CA ALA A 100 6.44 18.29 -3.32
C ALA A 100 7.53 17.99 -2.29
N MET A 101 8.63 17.35 -2.70
CA MET A 101 9.78 17.09 -1.84
C MET A 101 10.49 18.39 -1.43
N GLU A 102 10.61 19.36 -2.34
CA GLU A 102 11.12 20.69 -2.00
C GLU A 102 10.20 21.44 -1.04
N PHE A 103 8.88 21.38 -1.25
CA PHE A 103 7.92 21.94 -0.31
C PHE A 103 8.04 21.28 1.07
N CYS A 104 8.09 19.95 1.12
CA CYS A 104 8.19 19.20 2.37
C CYS A 104 9.50 19.45 3.12
N ALA A 105 10.61 19.65 2.42
CA ALA A 105 11.88 20.01 3.05
C ALA A 105 11.81 21.35 3.80
N ASN A 106 10.93 22.28 3.35
CA ASN A 106 10.74 23.59 3.98
C ASN A 106 9.56 23.63 4.97
N ASN A 107 8.67 22.65 4.94
CA ASN A 107 7.43 22.61 5.72
C ASN A 107 7.23 21.22 6.34
N PRO A 108 8.07 20.79 7.31
CA PRO A 108 8.04 19.42 7.83
C PRO A 108 6.72 19.07 8.54
N ASP A 109 6.03 20.06 9.12
CA ASP A 109 4.76 19.88 9.84
C ASP A 109 3.54 19.84 8.91
N ALA A 110 3.68 20.17 7.63
CA ALA A 110 2.60 20.07 6.66
C ALA A 110 2.34 18.60 6.30
N THR A 111 1.16 18.31 5.75
CA THR A 111 0.87 16.97 5.22
C THR A 111 1.50 16.79 3.84
N ALA A 112 1.83 15.55 3.50
CA ALA A 112 2.30 15.20 2.16
C ALA A 112 1.21 15.50 1.11
N VAL A 113 -0.07 15.30 1.43
CA VAL A 113 -1.18 15.62 0.53
C VAL A 113 -1.21 17.10 0.16
N GLU A 114 -1.00 18.01 1.13
CA GLU A 114 -0.87 19.45 0.86
C GLU A 114 0.30 19.76 -0.07
N ALA A 115 1.45 19.09 0.12
CA ALA A 115 2.62 19.27 -0.74
C ALA A 115 2.34 18.92 -2.20
N PHE A 116 1.61 17.82 -2.43
CA PHE A 116 1.29 17.35 -3.78
C PHE A 116 0.12 18.09 -4.43
N SER A 117 -0.79 18.66 -3.64
CA SER A 117 -1.96 19.41 -4.14
C SER A 117 -1.62 20.78 -4.72
N GLN A 118 -0.40 21.30 -4.47
CA GLN A 118 0.07 22.57 -5.03
C GLN A 118 0.68 22.43 -6.43
N SER A 119 0.79 21.21 -6.95
CA SER A 119 1.44 20.91 -8.25
C SER A 119 0.52 21.13 -9.47
N ASP A 120 -0.76 21.43 -9.23
CA ASP A 120 -1.82 21.50 -10.24
C ASP A 120 -2.13 22.93 -10.76
N GLU A 121 -1.40 23.95 -10.29
CA GLU A 121 -1.56 25.36 -10.70
C GLU A 121 -0.58 25.81 -11.80
#